data_AF-A0A8C3UMB5-F1
#
_entry.id   AF-A0A8C3UMB5-F1
#
_cell.length_a   1.000
_cell.length_b   1.000
_cell.length_c   1.000
_cell.angle_alpha   90.00
_cell.angle_beta   90.00
_cell.angle_gamma   90.00
#
_symmetry.space_group_name_H-M   'P 1'
#
loop_
_entity.id
_entity.type
_entity.pdbx_description
1 polymer ?
#
loop_
_entity_poly.entity_id
_entity_poly.type
_entity_poly.pdbx_seq_one_letter_code
_entity_poly.pdbx_strand_id
1 'polypeptide(L)'
;MAVPRGAPMAPAAAEGELLLLQKQALAEEEAAKAKQNLLARFLQVKLTHEEQSSMWGLHRVRTLWRSVQRKTKDQELRQDVEILSQTFSRVMDCKDGVIEMLVTDLKDAEEQQNRALRSHLHLTDQLLHLQRCRLGYLEEGFNAQVDALKAEFEAERRTILKQQEWESCCLKDMALASEQNHARNDHEALLNFQSARDDIKNQAGGTKDRLQLGARLEALWDQIQKARRSYNQATERKKVEFEELKKKCEKSSREIDTQAEKLQKLQEMVATTKSQIAAHLQESEKQSQLLRDDKELALQKLQKLRAQVNQAGITAHTNLVTLTCQCSATLKVLQQLVEKAQRILRLAEMCRRLETEEEKVLPFYPSSLAEWEQEKALRVLEEIPDEPLAQAMKDYVGLERFWQRFNKAKLEEKALEKAREDLANRNQDLRRLLQQYLAGAATNQKVVKDPQPLLTIKQNNWLGTAPPAPPRTSALHHLQGEHSLSGGPTETPRAP
;
A
#
# COMPACT_ATOMS: atom_id res chain seq x y z
N MET A 1 152.76 -90.97 16.88
CA MET A 1 152.28 -91.90 15.83
C MET A 1 150.90 -91.42 15.37
N ALA A 2 150.49 -91.34 14.11
CA ALA A 2 151.08 -90.87 12.85
C ALA A 2 149.89 -90.75 11.84
N VAL A 3 149.52 -89.51 11.41
CA VAL A 3 149.02 -89.09 10.06
C VAL A 3 147.69 -89.73 9.50
N PRO A 4 146.87 -89.16 8.55
CA PRO A 4 146.93 -87.90 7.75
C PRO A 4 145.62 -87.04 7.53
N ARG A 5 145.81 -85.91 6.80
CA ARG A 5 145.04 -85.30 5.65
C ARG A 5 144.15 -84.03 5.83
N GLY A 6 144.50 -82.96 5.09
CA GLY A 6 143.58 -82.10 4.27
C GLY A 6 143.17 -80.69 4.77
N ALA A 7 143.44 -79.63 3.97
CA ALA A 7 143.01 -78.20 4.10
C ALA A 7 141.56 -77.96 3.57
N PRO A 8 140.84 -76.79 3.68
CA PRO A 8 141.24 -75.39 3.37
C PRO A 8 140.58 -74.21 4.22
N MET A 9 140.61 -72.97 3.69
CA MET A 9 140.49 -71.57 4.25
C MET A 9 139.14 -71.01 4.83
N ALA A 10 139.24 -69.84 5.52
CA ALA A 10 138.32 -68.79 6.06
C ALA A 10 136.83 -68.70 5.59
N PRO A 11 135.84 -68.33 6.46
CA PRO A 11 135.51 -66.91 6.81
C PRO A 11 134.90 -66.68 8.22
N ALA A 12 135.36 -65.71 9.02
CA ALA A 12 134.71 -65.38 10.31
C ALA A 12 134.63 -63.87 10.64
N ALA A 13 135.29 -62.99 9.87
CA ALA A 13 135.24 -61.54 10.08
C ALA A 13 134.12 -60.84 9.28
N ALA A 14 133.78 -61.35 8.09
CA ALA A 14 132.72 -60.78 7.23
C ALA A 14 131.31 -61.02 7.78
N GLU A 15 131.09 -62.10 8.53
CA GLU A 15 129.79 -62.41 9.15
C GLU A 15 129.46 -61.47 10.33
N GLY A 16 130.48 -61.01 11.06
CA GLY A 16 130.32 -60.03 12.14
C GLY A 16 129.98 -58.62 11.63
N GLU A 17 130.60 -58.18 10.54
CA GLU A 17 130.27 -56.91 9.88
C GLU A 17 128.88 -56.94 9.21
N LEU A 18 128.49 -58.05 8.58
CA LEU A 18 127.14 -58.24 8.04
C LEU A 18 126.07 -58.22 9.11
N LEU A 19 126.29 -58.86 10.27
CA LEU A 19 125.35 -58.82 11.39
C LEU A 19 125.25 -57.43 12.03
N LEU A 20 126.35 -56.65 12.04
CA LEU A 20 126.34 -55.28 12.55
C LEU A 20 125.59 -54.35 11.60
N LEU A 21 125.82 -54.46 10.29
CA LEU A 21 125.06 -53.75 9.26
C LEU A 21 123.58 -54.17 9.24
N GLN A 22 123.27 -55.45 9.49
CA GLN A 22 121.89 -55.93 9.60
C GLN A 22 121.21 -55.39 10.86
N LYS A 23 121.92 -55.32 12.01
CA LYS A 23 121.42 -54.66 13.22
C LYS A 23 121.23 -53.16 13.03
N GLN A 24 122.11 -52.49 12.29
CA GLN A 24 121.97 -51.08 11.93
C GLN A 24 120.79 -50.85 10.99
N ALA A 25 120.61 -51.67 9.96
CA ALA A 25 119.46 -51.60 9.06
C ALA A 25 118.12 -51.90 9.78
N LEU A 26 118.11 -52.87 10.70
CA LEU A 26 116.93 -53.14 11.55
C LEU A 26 116.64 -51.97 12.50
N ALA A 27 117.66 -51.36 13.11
CA ALA A 27 117.49 -50.17 13.96
C ALA A 27 117.04 -48.94 13.15
N GLU A 28 117.51 -48.77 11.92
CA GLU A 28 117.07 -47.72 11.00
C GLU A 28 115.64 -47.95 10.51
N GLU A 29 115.25 -49.19 10.21
CA GLU A 29 113.86 -49.56 9.92
C GLU A 29 112.94 -49.36 11.12
N GLU A 30 113.37 -49.73 12.33
CA GLU A 30 112.62 -49.50 13.56
C GLU A 30 112.50 -48.01 13.87
N ALA A 31 113.55 -47.22 13.65
CA ALA A 31 113.51 -45.76 13.76
C ALA A 31 112.62 -45.13 12.67
N ALA A 32 112.62 -45.67 11.45
CA ALA A 32 111.73 -45.23 10.37
C ALA A 32 110.27 -45.58 10.67
N LYS A 33 109.99 -46.80 11.16
CA LYS A 33 108.66 -47.23 11.63
C LYS A 33 108.21 -46.39 12.83
N ALA A 34 109.11 -46.06 13.77
CA ALA A 34 108.80 -45.18 14.89
C ALA A 34 108.46 -43.76 14.43
N LYS A 35 109.22 -43.21 13.46
CA LYS A 35 108.93 -41.91 12.82
C LYS A 35 107.59 -41.95 12.06
N GLN A 36 107.33 -43.00 11.30
CA GLN A 36 106.06 -43.19 10.57
C GLN A 36 104.87 -43.32 11.54
N ASN A 37 105.02 -44.09 12.63
CA ASN A 37 104.00 -44.24 13.66
C ASN A 37 103.73 -42.94 14.41
N LEU A 38 104.78 -42.16 14.70
CA LEU A 38 104.65 -40.85 15.33
C LEU A 38 103.93 -39.86 14.40
N LEU A 39 104.25 -39.86 13.11
CA LEU A 39 103.58 -39.04 12.11
C LEU A 39 102.12 -39.47 11.91
N ALA A 40 101.83 -40.77 11.84
CA ALA A 40 100.46 -41.30 11.75
C ALA A 40 99.61 -40.93 12.97
N ARG A 41 100.16 -41.06 14.20
CA ARG A 41 99.50 -40.62 15.43
C ARG A 41 99.27 -39.11 15.44
N PHE A 42 100.25 -38.33 14.99
CA PHE A 42 100.10 -36.88 14.88
C PHE A 42 98.99 -36.48 13.90
N LEU A 43 98.94 -37.12 12.72
CA LEU A 43 97.87 -36.91 11.74
C LEU A 43 96.51 -37.34 12.28
N GLN A 44 96.43 -38.45 13.01
CA GLN A 44 95.17 -38.91 13.62
C GLN A 44 94.67 -37.95 14.72
N VAL A 45 95.56 -37.40 15.53
CA VAL A 45 95.22 -36.36 16.53
C VAL A 45 94.79 -35.06 15.83
N LYS A 46 95.44 -34.68 14.73
CA LYS A 46 95.04 -33.51 13.93
C LYS A 46 93.69 -33.70 13.26
N LEU A 47 93.44 -34.86 12.67
CA LEU A 47 92.17 -35.20 12.03
C LEU A 47 91.04 -35.19 13.06
N THR A 48 91.19 -35.86 14.20
CA THR A 48 90.16 -35.87 15.25
C THR A 48 89.92 -34.48 15.85
N HIS A 49 90.97 -33.66 15.97
CA HIS A 49 90.82 -32.26 16.40
C HIS A 49 90.07 -31.41 15.36
N GLU A 50 90.32 -31.61 14.07
CA GLU A 50 89.62 -30.94 12.96
C GLU A 50 88.17 -31.41 12.85
N GLU A 51 87.89 -32.71 13.02
CA GLU A 51 86.55 -33.28 13.09
C GLU A 51 85.77 -32.71 14.28
N GLN A 52 86.38 -32.65 15.45
CA GLN A 52 85.76 -32.01 16.62
C GLN A 52 85.52 -30.52 16.36
N SER A 53 86.52 -29.79 15.84
CA SER A 53 86.40 -28.36 15.56
C SER A 53 85.33 -28.05 14.50
N SER A 54 85.19 -28.90 13.48
CA SER A 54 84.15 -28.77 12.46
C SER A 54 82.76 -29.14 12.99
N MET A 55 82.64 -30.18 13.83
CA MET A 55 81.39 -30.49 14.53
C MET A 55 80.96 -29.34 15.44
N TRP A 56 81.88 -28.82 16.26
CA TRP A 56 81.63 -27.66 17.12
C TRP A 56 81.25 -26.42 16.30
N GLY A 57 81.97 -26.15 15.20
CA GLY A 57 81.66 -25.08 14.26
C GLY A 57 80.26 -25.22 13.66
N LEU A 58 79.90 -26.41 13.22
CA LEU A 58 78.57 -26.71 12.65
C LEU A 58 77.46 -26.56 13.70
N HIS A 59 77.66 -27.05 14.92
CA HIS A 59 76.71 -26.87 16.01
C HIS A 59 76.54 -25.38 16.37
N ARG A 60 77.64 -24.63 16.41
CA ARG A 60 77.60 -23.18 16.66
C ARG A 60 76.83 -22.45 15.58
N VAL A 61 77.15 -22.71 14.30
CA VAL A 61 76.45 -22.13 13.15
C VAL A 61 74.98 -22.51 13.14
N ARG A 62 74.62 -23.78 13.38
CA ARG A 62 73.23 -24.24 13.49
C ARG A 62 72.47 -23.54 14.62
N THR A 63 73.11 -23.34 15.76
CA THR A 63 72.49 -22.67 16.92
C THR A 63 72.24 -21.19 16.63
N LEU A 64 73.24 -20.51 16.05
CA LEU A 64 73.11 -19.11 15.63
C LEU A 64 72.03 -18.95 14.55
N TRP A 65 72.03 -19.80 13.52
CA TRP A 65 71.00 -19.77 12.48
C TRP A 65 69.59 -20.00 13.02
N ARG A 66 69.39 -20.99 13.90
CA ARG A 66 68.09 -21.20 14.56
C ARG A 66 67.67 -19.99 15.39
N SER A 67 68.61 -19.35 16.10
CA SER A 67 68.31 -18.14 16.85
C SER A 67 67.86 -17.00 15.94
N VAL A 68 68.57 -16.78 14.83
CA VAL A 68 68.20 -15.75 13.84
C VAL A 68 66.85 -16.07 13.22
N GLN A 69 66.62 -17.29 12.75
CA GLN A 69 65.34 -17.71 12.16
C GLN A 69 64.16 -17.59 13.13
N ARG A 70 64.35 -17.92 14.41
CA ARG A 70 63.29 -17.74 15.42
C ARG A 70 62.98 -16.26 15.64
N LYS A 71 63.99 -15.39 15.68
CA LYS A 71 63.78 -13.94 15.84
C LYS A 71 63.06 -13.35 14.63
N THR A 72 63.45 -13.73 13.41
CA THR A 72 62.76 -13.25 12.21
C THR A 72 61.32 -13.77 12.16
N LYS A 73 61.09 -15.04 12.48
CA LYS A 73 59.74 -15.61 12.52
C LYS A 73 58.86 -15.01 13.61
N ASP A 74 59.41 -14.73 14.79
CA ASP A 74 58.68 -14.02 15.87
C ASP A 74 58.30 -12.60 15.44
N GLN A 75 59.19 -11.89 14.74
CA GLN A 75 58.88 -10.57 14.18
C GLN A 75 57.78 -10.63 13.11
N GLU A 76 57.88 -11.56 12.16
CA GLU A 76 56.85 -11.80 11.13
C GLU A 76 55.49 -12.10 11.78
N LEU A 77 55.43 -13.03 12.74
CA LEU A 77 54.18 -13.40 13.42
C LEU A 77 53.57 -12.23 14.20
N ARG A 78 54.40 -11.38 14.83
CA ARG A 78 53.90 -10.19 15.53
C ARG A 78 53.30 -9.18 14.55
N GLN A 79 53.93 -8.98 13.40
CA GLN A 79 53.41 -8.12 12.34
C GLN A 79 52.08 -8.66 11.81
N ASP A 80 52.00 -9.98 11.55
CA ASP A 80 50.77 -10.62 11.11
C ASP A 80 49.64 -10.49 12.15
N VAL A 81 49.94 -10.69 13.45
CA VAL A 81 48.97 -10.50 14.54
C VAL A 81 48.51 -9.05 14.63
N GLU A 82 49.41 -8.08 14.44
CA GLU A 82 49.06 -6.66 14.44
C GLU A 82 48.13 -6.31 13.26
N ILE A 83 48.47 -6.76 12.05
CA ILE A 83 47.63 -6.58 10.86
C ILE A 83 46.26 -7.23 11.06
N LEU A 84 46.22 -8.46 11.59
CA LEU A 84 44.97 -9.14 11.91
C LEU A 84 44.16 -8.37 12.96
N SER A 85 44.79 -7.85 14.01
CA SER A 85 44.09 -7.07 15.03
C SER A 85 43.46 -5.80 14.45
N GLN A 86 44.17 -5.09 13.57
CA GLN A 86 43.67 -3.89 12.90
C GLN A 86 42.52 -4.23 11.94
N THR A 87 42.60 -5.34 11.20
CA THR A 87 41.52 -5.77 10.32
C THR A 87 40.28 -6.18 11.13
N PHE A 88 40.45 -6.88 12.25
CA PHE A 88 39.34 -7.19 13.16
C PHE A 88 38.69 -5.93 13.75
N SER A 89 39.48 -4.95 14.21
CA SER A 89 38.92 -3.68 14.70
C SER A 89 38.08 -2.97 13.64
N ARG A 90 38.59 -2.85 12.40
CA ARG A 90 37.82 -2.23 11.30
C ARG A 90 36.53 -2.98 10.99
N VAL A 91 36.56 -4.31 10.99
CA VAL A 91 35.36 -5.13 10.76
C VAL A 91 34.36 -4.96 11.91
N MET A 92 34.83 -4.85 13.15
CA MET A 92 33.97 -4.55 14.30
C MET A 92 33.33 -3.18 14.17
N ASP A 93 34.10 -2.12 13.86
CA ASP A 93 33.57 -0.77 13.67
C ASP A 93 32.51 -0.72 12.55
N CYS A 94 32.75 -1.43 11.42
CA CYS A 94 31.76 -1.54 10.36
C CYS A 94 30.49 -2.26 10.81
N LYS A 95 30.63 -3.34 11.59
CA LYS A 95 29.47 -4.10 12.12
C LYS A 95 28.70 -3.26 13.13
N ASP A 96 29.38 -2.55 14.01
CA ASP A 96 28.77 -1.68 15.00
C ASP A 96 28.04 -0.51 14.32
N GLY A 97 28.63 0.08 13.27
CA GLY A 97 27.94 1.08 12.44
C GLY A 97 26.67 0.52 11.76
N VAL A 98 26.72 -0.71 11.24
CA VAL A 98 25.51 -1.37 10.68
C VAL A 98 24.46 -1.62 11.78
N ILE A 99 24.87 -2.03 12.98
CA ILE A 99 23.96 -2.23 14.10
C ILE A 99 23.31 -0.90 14.50
N GLU A 100 24.08 0.19 14.60
CA GLU A 100 23.56 1.52 14.90
C GLU A 100 22.53 1.99 13.87
N MET A 101 22.84 1.83 12.57
CA MET A 101 21.91 2.14 11.48
C MET A 101 20.63 1.31 11.54
N LEU A 102 20.74 0.00 11.80
CA LEU A 102 19.55 -0.85 11.97
C LEU A 102 18.73 -0.46 13.19
N VAL A 103 19.37 -0.02 14.27
CA VAL A 103 18.68 0.48 15.47
C VAL A 103 17.95 1.79 15.19
N THR A 104 18.54 2.70 14.39
CA THR A 104 17.84 3.92 13.98
C THR A 104 16.67 3.61 13.05
N ASP A 105 16.86 2.73 12.07
CA ASP A 105 15.79 2.32 11.15
C ASP A 105 14.62 1.66 11.89
N LEU A 106 14.89 0.85 12.92
CA LEU A 106 13.86 0.26 13.78
C LEU A 106 13.10 1.32 14.57
N LYS A 107 13.78 2.32 15.14
CA LYS A 107 13.12 3.43 15.84
C LYS A 107 12.23 4.23 14.90
N ASP A 108 12.73 4.55 13.70
CA ASP A 108 11.97 5.30 12.70
C ASP A 108 10.72 4.52 12.24
N ALA A 109 10.86 3.21 12.01
CA ALA A 109 9.73 2.35 11.67
C ALA A 109 8.69 2.28 12.80
N GLU A 110 9.13 2.17 14.07
CA GLU A 110 8.25 2.17 15.23
C GLU A 110 7.52 3.52 15.37
N GLU A 111 8.20 4.65 15.16
CA GLU A 111 7.57 5.96 15.18
C GLU A 111 6.54 6.14 14.05
N GLN A 112 6.85 5.64 12.84
CA GLN A 112 5.90 5.64 11.72
C GLN A 112 4.66 4.81 12.03
N GLN A 113 4.83 3.60 12.59
CA GLN A 113 3.71 2.76 13.03
C GLN A 113 2.88 3.46 14.11
N ASN A 114 3.53 4.09 15.09
CA ASN A 114 2.85 4.82 16.14
C ASN A 114 2.09 6.05 15.61
N ARG A 115 2.63 6.78 14.62
CA ARG A 115 1.91 7.88 13.94
C ARG A 115 0.69 7.36 13.18
N ALA A 116 0.84 6.28 12.42
CA ALA A 116 -0.26 5.65 11.69
C ALA A 116 -1.37 5.18 12.65
N LEU A 117 -1.01 4.52 13.76
CA LEU A 117 -1.96 4.09 14.78
C LEU A 117 -2.72 5.27 15.39
N ARG A 118 -2.01 6.35 15.76
CA ARG A 118 -2.65 7.57 16.30
C ARG A 118 -3.62 8.19 15.29
N SER A 119 -3.25 8.26 14.01
CA SER A 119 -4.17 8.77 12.97
C SER A 119 -5.40 7.88 12.78
N HIS A 120 -5.24 6.56 12.80
CA HIS A 120 -6.35 5.62 12.71
C HIS A 120 -7.30 5.76 13.91
N LEU A 121 -6.76 5.80 15.12
CA LEU A 121 -7.55 6.00 16.34
C LEU A 121 -8.33 7.32 16.29
N HIS A 122 -7.69 8.40 15.84
CA HIS A 122 -8.36 9.68 15.68
C HIS A 122 -9.51 9.62 14.65
N LEU A 123 -9.31 8.97 13.51
CA LEU A 123 -10.37 8.77 12.51
C LEU A 123 -11.51 7.91 13.06
N THR A 124 -11.21 6.86 13.83
CA THR A 124 -12.23 6.05 14.48
C THR A 124 -13.03 6.84 15.52
N ASP A 125 -12.38 7.73 16.28
CA ASP A 125 -13.06 8.61 17.23
C ASP A 125 -13.98 9.61 16.54
N GLN A 126 -13.53 10.19 15.42
CA GLN A 126 -14.37 11.06 14.59
C GLN A 126 -15.60 10.31 14.06
N LEU A 127 -15.42 9.07 13.58
CA LEU A 127 -16.53 8.25 13.09
C LEU A 127 -17.49 7.90 14.23
N LEU A 128 -16.98 7.53 15.41
CA LEU A 128 -17.81 7.28 16.59
C LEU A 128 -18.58 8.52 17.02
N HIS A 129 -17.96 9.71 16.96
CA HIS A 129 -18.65 10.97 17.25
C HIS A 129 -19.80 11.22 16.27
N LEU A 130 -19.57 11.05 14.96
CA LEU A 130 -20.63 11.17 13.95
C LEU A 130 -21.78 10.19 14.19
N GLN A 131 -21.48 8.95 14.56
CA GLN A 131 -22.53 7.96 14.87
C GLN A 131 -23.29 8.33 16.15
N ARG A 132 -22.61 8.84 17.19
CA ARG A 132 -23.27 9.33 18.41
C ARG A 132 -24.20 10.51 18.10
N CYS A 133 -23.77 11.47 17.28
CA CYS A 133 -24.64 12.57 16.85
C CYS A 133 -25.86 12.07 16.07
N ARG A 134 -25.66 11.13 15.14
CA ARG A 134 -26.77 10.53 14.38
C ARG A 134 -27.77 9.82 15.30
N LEU A 135 -27.28 9.05 16.27
CA LEU A 135 -28.13 8.40 17.26
C LEU A 135 -28.89 9.42 18.11
N GLY A 136 -28.22 10.50 18.55
CA GLY A 136 -28.86 11.60 19.28
C GLY A 136 -30.01 12.23 18.49
N TYR A 137 -29.82 12.57 17.22
CA TYR A 137 -30.90 13.12 16.38
C TYR A 137 -32.06 12.15 16.18
N LEU A 138 -31.78 10.85 16.06
CA LEU A 138 -32.82 9.83 15.96
C LEU A 138 -33.60 9.75 17.27
N GLU A 139 -32.92 9.66 18.41
CA GLU A 139 -33.54 9.63 19.74
C GLU A 139 -34.40 10.88 20.01
N GLU A 140 -33.89 12.08 19.71
CA GLU A 140 -34.64 13.33 19.80
C GLU A 140 -35.88 13.31 18.90
N GLY A 141 -35.74 12.86 17.66
CA GLY A 141 -36.87 12.73 16.72
C GLY A 141 -37.92 11.73 17.18
N PHE A 142 -37.50 10.57 17.72
CA PHE A 142 -38.41 9.58 18.28
C PHE A 142 -39.14 10.13 19.51
N ASN A 143 -38.43 10.78 20.43
CA ASN A 143 -39.03 11.37 21.62
C ASN A 143 -40.04 12.47 21.26
N ALA A 144 -39.70 13.34 20.29
CA ALA A 144 -40.61 14.37 19.81
C ALA A 144 -41.90 13.78 19.21
N GLN A 145 -41.80 12.69 18.43
CA GLN A 145 -42.98 11.99 17.90
C GLN A 145 -43.83 11.37 19.01
N VAL A 146 -43.19 10.75 20.00
CA VAL A 146 -43.87 10.16 21.15
C VAL A 146 -44.61 11.24 21.94
N ASP A 147 -43.99 12.39 22.19
CA ASP A 147 -44.60 13.47 22.96
C ASP A 147 -45.71 14.19 22.17
N ALA A 148 -45.57 14.35 20.86
CA ALA A 148 -46.65 14.83 19.99
C ALA A 148 -47.87 13.91 20.05
N LEU A 149 -47.67 12.59 19.91
CA LEU A 149 -48.75 11.60 20.02
C LEU A 149 -49.41 11.63 21.40
N LYS A 150 -48.63 11.70 22.49
CA LYS A 150 -49.20 11.84 23.84
C LYS A 150 -50.06 13.10 23.95
N ALA A 151 -49.59 14.24 23.43
CA ALA A 151 -50.33 15.49 23.47
C ALA A 151 -51.64 15.43 22.67
N GLU A 152 -51.63 14.77 21.51
CA GLU A 152 -52.83 14.49 20.70
C GLU A 152 -53.82 13.62 21.48
N PHE A 153 -53.39 12.49 22.05
CA PHE A 153 -54.24 11.63 22.87
C PHE A 153 -54.81 12.34 24.09
N GLU A 154 -54.01 13.18 24.77
CA GLU A 154 -54.48 13.97 25.89
C GLU A 154 -55.46 15.06 25.48
N ALA A 155 -55.30 15.66 24.30
CA ALA A 155 -56.25 16.61 23.75
C ALA A 155 -57.59 15.95 23.41
N GLU A 156 -57.55 14.80 22.72
CA GLU A 156 -58.74 13.98 22.43
C GLU A 156 -59.44 13.50 23.70
N ARG A 157 -58.68 13.02 24.69
CA ARG A 157 -59.25 12.65 25.99
C ARG A 157 -59.97 13.83 26.65
N ARG A 158 -59.38 15.04 26.59
CA ARG A 158 -59.99 16.25 27.15
C ARG A 158 -61.25 16.66 26.39
N THR A 159 -61.31 16.52 25.07
CA THR A 159 -62.52 16.85 24.30
C THR A 159 -63.64 15.87 24.58
N ILE A 160 -63.34 14.56 24.66
CA ILE A 160 -64.32 13.52 25.01
C ILE A 160 -64.90 13.76 26.40
N LEU A 161 -64.06 14.04 27.41
CA LEU A 161 -64.53 14.31 28.77
C LEU A 161 -65.44 15.54 28.83
N LYS A 162 -65.06 16.64 28.14
CA LYS A 162 -65.89 17.84 28.08
C LYS A 162 -67.22 17.59 27.38
N GLN A 163 -67.24 16.80 26.31
CA GLN A 163 -68.48 16.39 25.64
C GLN A 163 -69.36 15.58 26.58
N GLN A 164 -68.79 14.58 27.26
CA GLN A 164 -69.52 13.76 28.23
C GLN A 164 -70.10 14.60 29.39
N GLU A 165 -69.33 15.55 29.91
CA GLU A 165 -69.79 16.48 30.96
C GLU A 165 -70.95 17.36 30.47
N TRP A 166 -70.83 17.91 29.26
CA TRP A 166 -71.88 18.72 28.64
C TRP A 166 -73.16 17.91 28.41
N GLU A 167 -73.04 16.72 27.81
CA GLU A 167 -74.16 15.79 27.59
C GLU A 167 -74.84 15.42 28.91
N SER A 168 -74.04 15.14 29.96
CA SER A 168 -74.56 14.85 31.30
C SER A 168 -75.32 16.03 31.90
N CYS A 169 -74.88 17.27 31.66
CA CYS A 169 -75.61 18.47 32.12
C CYS A 169 -76.91 18.64 31.35
N CYS A 170 -76.88 18.55 30.01
CA CYS A 170 -78.07 18.62 29.17
C CYS A 170 -79.12 17.57 29.55
N LEU A 171 -78.71 16.33 29.80
CA LEU A 171 -79.61 15.25 30.23
C LEU A 171 -80.25 15.55 31.59
N LYS A 172 -79.48 16.11 32.55
CA LYS A 172 -80.02 16.55 33.85
C LYS A 172 -81.03 17.68 33.69
N ASP A 173 -80.72 18.69 32.87
CA ASP A 173 -81.62 19.81 32.62
C ASP A 173 -82.92 19.38 31.93
N MET A 174 -82.83 18.46 30.95
CA MET A 174 -84.01 17.87 30.32
C MET A 174 -84.84 17.05 31.30
N ALA A 175 -84.21 16.28 32.19
CA ALA A 175 -84.92 15.54 33.23
C ALA A 175 -85.68 16.48 34.17
N LEU A 176 -85.03 17.54 34.65
CA LEU A 176 -85.65 18.57 35.50
C LEU A 176 -86.79 19.30 34.78
N ALA A 177 -86.61 19.67 33.51
CA ALA A 177 -87.65 20.30 32.71
C ALA A 177 -88.85 19.36 32.48
N SER A 178 -88.58 18.06 32.26
CA SER A 178 -89.64 17.04 32.14
C SER A 178 -90.41 16.90 33.44
N GLU A 179 -89.74 16.80 34.59
CA GLU A 179 -90.37 16.74 35.91
C GLU A 179 -91.24 17.98 36.19
N GLN A 180 -90.73 19.17 35.87
CA GLN A 180 -91.50 20.42 36.02
C GLN A 180 -92.73 20.46 35.10
N ASN A 181 -92.60 20.01 33.85
CA ASN A 181 -93.73 19.94 32.93
C ASN A 181 -94.77 18.91 33.38
N HIS A 182 -94.35 17.75 33.88
CA HIS A 182 -95.25 16.78 34.49
C HIS A 182 -96.01 17.40 35.68
N ALA A 183 -95.31 18.06 36.59
CA ALA A 183 -95.94 18.74 37.73
C ALA A 183 -96.93 19.84 37.31
N ARG A 184 -96.61 20.62 36.26
CA ARG A 184 -97.52 21.62 35.68
C ARG A 184 -98.74 20.97 35.05
N ASN A 185 -98.57 19.92 34.26
CA ASN A 185 -99.67 19.19 33.62
C ASN A 185 -100.60 18.58 34.68
N ASP A 186 -100.05 18.02 35.75
CA ASP A 186 -100.83 17.50 36.88
C ASP A 186 -101.64 18.62 37.56
N HIS A 187 -101.04 19.81 37.73
CA HIS A 187 -101.72 20.98 38.28
C HIS A 187 -102.84 21.52 37.36
N GLU A 188 -102.58 21.62 36.04
CA GLU A 188 -103.56 22.02 35.05
C GLU A 188 -104.73 21.04 34.98
N ALA A 189 -104.46 19.74 35.02
CA ALA A 189 -105.50 18.72 35.09
C ALA A 189 -106.40 18.95 36.32
N LEU A 190 -105.82 19.20 37.50
CA LEU A 190 -106.58 19.50 38.72
C LEU A 190 -107.44 20.78 38.60
N LEU A 191 -106.91 21.85 37.99
CA LEU A 191 -107.66 23.08 37.76
C LEU A 191 -108.81 22.88 36.76
N ASN A 192 -108.57 22.16 35.67
CA ASN A 192 -109.59 21.83 34.67
C ASN A 192 -110.72 20.98 35.27
N PHE A 193 -110.39 20.06 36.19
CA PHE A 193 -111.41 19.31 36.95
C PHE A 193 -112.25 20.23 37.85
N GLN A 194 -111.67 21.30 38.40
CA GLN A 194 -112.39 22.28 39.22
C GLN A 194 -113.27 23.21 38.36
N SER A 195 -112.78 23.69 37.22
CA SER A 195 -113.56 24.56 36.32
C SER A 195 -114.74 23.84 35.68
N ALA A 196 -114.57 22.59 35.23
CA ALA A 196 -115.65 21.76 34.70
C ALA A 196 -116.75 21.52 35.76
N ARG A 197 -116.37 21.47 37.05
CA ARG A 197 -117.32 21.39 38.17
C ARG A 197 -118.11 22.69 38.36
N ASP A 198 -117.48 23.86 38.16
CA ASP A 198 -118.12 25.17 38.27
C ASP A 198 -118.98 25.53 37.04
N ASP A 199 -118.62 25.07 35.83
CA ASP A 199 -119.39 25.29 34.60
C ASP A 199 -120.74 24.54 34.62
N ILE A 200 -120.80 23.35 35.24
CA ILE A 200 -122.06 22.62 35.49
C ILE A 200 -122.99 23.41 36.43
N LYS A 201 -122.44 24.32 37.25
CA LYS A 201 -123.18 25.13 38.21
C LYS A 201 -123.80 26.40 37.59
N ASN A 202 -123.31 26.87 36.43
CA ASN A 202 -123.67 28.20 35.87
C ASN A 202 -124.62 28.19 34.64
N GLN A 203 -125.16 27.04 34.20
CA GLN A 203 -126.10 26.95 33.06
C GLN A 203 -127.61 26.90 33.44
N ALA A 204 -128.07 27.70 34.41
CA ALA A 204 -129.50 27.77 34.77
C ALA A 204 -129.99 29.22 34.98
N GLY A 205 -130.45 29.89 33.91
CA GLY A 205 -131.32 31.08 34.03
C GLY A 205 -131.30 32.06 32.84
N GLY A 206 -132.48 32.34 32.27
CA GLY A 206 -132.80 33.66 31.68
C GLY A 206 -133.35 33.71 30.25
N THR A 207 -134.68 33.85 30.14
CA THR A 207 -135.48 34.03 28.91
C THR A 207 -136.02 35.46 28.72
N LYS A 208 -135.95 35.97 27.47
CA LYS A 208 -136.95 36.64 26.58
C LYS A 208 -138.05 37.67 27.02
N ASP A 209 -138.21 38.65 26.11
CA ASP A 209 -139.43 39.28 25.49
C ASP A 209 -140.13 40.56 26.04
N ARG A 210 -140.41 41.54 25.13
CA ARG A 210 -141.75 41.90 24.54
C ARG A 210 -142.20 43.40 24.49
N LEU A 211 -142.54 43.87 23.26
CA LEU A 211 -143.67 44.73 22.73
C LEU A 211 -144.37 45.80 23.63
N GLN A 212 -145.06 46.88 23.18
CA GLN A 212 -145.37 47.68 21.96
C GLN A 212 -146.35 48.81 22.43
N LEU A 213 -146.45 49.96 21.71
CA LEU A 213 -147.69 50.72 21.34
C LEU A 213 -147.46 52.25 21.19
N GLY A 214 -147.34 52.74 19.94
CA GLY A 214 -147.40 54.17 19.57
C GLY A 214 -148.07 54.44 18.22
N ALA A 215 -148.82 53.46 17.70
CA ALA A 215 -149.05 53.22 16.28
C ALA A 215 -150.18 54.03 15.59
N ARG A 216 -150.49 55.27 15.99
CA ARG A 216 -151.55 56.02 15.27
C ARG A 216 -151.39 57.53 15.10
N LEU A 217 -150.48 58.15 15.84
CA LEU A 217 -149.99 59.51 15.52
C LEU A 217 -148.68 59.47 14.71
N GLU A 218 -147.97 58.33 14.76
CA GLU A 218 -146.86 58.00 13.87
C GLU A 218 -147.26 57.92 12.40
N ALA A 219 -148.52 57.63 12.02
CA ALA A 219 -148.88 57.31 10.63
C ALA A 219 -148.79 58.49 9.63
N LEU A 220 -149.02 59.73 10.09
CA LEU A 220 -148.94 60.93 9.25
C LEU A 220 -147.55 61.60 9.32
N TRP A 221 -146.87 61.50 10.47
CA TRP A 221 -145.43 61.79 10.60
C TRP A 221 -144.58 60.76 9.84
N ASP A 222 -145.07 59.53 9.73
CA ASP A 222 -144.44 58.42 9.03
C ASP A 222 -144.40 58.63 7.53
N GLN A 223 -145.32 59.32 6.86
CA GLN A 223 -145.21 59.43 5.41
C GLN A 223 -144.07 60.36 5.00
N ILE A 224 -143.89 61.45 5.75
CA ILE A 224 -142.80 62.42 5.54
C ILE A 224 -141.47 61.88 6.11
N GLN A 225 -141.50 61.21 7.25
CA GLN A 225 -140.35 60.44 7.74
C GLN A 225 -140.06 59.22 6.88
N LYS A 226 -141.02 58.53 6.23
CA LYS A 226 -140.77 57.35 5.37
C LYS A 226 -140.04 57.74 4.11
N ALA A 227 -140.31 58.90 3.52
CA ALA A 227 -139.56 59.40 2.37
C ALA A 227 -138.13 59.83 2.75
N ARG A 228 -137.95 60.49 3.90
CA ARG A 228 -136.62 60.87 4.41
C ARG A 228 -135.82 59.67 4.93
N ARG A 229 -136.48 58.73 5.63
CA ARG A 229 -135.92 57.45 6.08
C ARG A 229 -135.66 56.53 4.89
N SER A 230 -136.44 56.51 3.81
CA SER A 230 -136.13 55.64 2.66
C SER A 230 -134.91 56.14 1.89
N TYR A 231 -134.76 57.46 1.72
CA TYR A 231 -133.59 58.06 1.09
C TYR A 231 -132.34 57.95 1.98
N ASN A 232 -132.46 58.23 3.29
CA ASN A 232 -131.38 58.01 4.25
C ASN A 232 -131.05 56.51 4.38
N GLN A 233 -132.00 55.60 4.54
CA GLN A 233 -131.71 54.15 4.61
C GLN A 233 -131.09 53.61 3.31
N ALA A 234 -131.38 54.20 2.14
CA ALA A 234 -130.76 53.82 0.87
C ALA A 234 -129.34 54.40 0.67
N THR A 235 -129.05 55.59 1.22
CA THR A 235 -127.73 56.24 1.09
C THR A 235 -126.81 56.03 2.29
N GLU A 236 -127.33 55.79 3.47
CA GLU A 236 -126.60 55.54 4.72
C GLU A 236 -126.03 54.13 4.74
N ARG A 237 -126.76 53.12 4.19
CA ARG A 237 -126.18 51.79 3.92
C ARG A 237 -124.99 51.89 2.97
N LYS A 238 -125.12 52.64 1.87
CA LYS A 238 -124.01 52.86 0.92
C LYS A 238 -122.87 53.71 1.50
N LYS A 239 -123.15 54.66 2.39
CA LYS A 239 -122.13 55.47 3.08
C LYS A 239 -121.35 54.64 4.11
N VAL A 240 -122.03 53.81 4.90
CA VAL A 240 -121.39 52.88 5.83
C VAL A 240 -120.55 51.86 5.06
N GLU A 241 -121.08 51.30 3.97
CA GLU A 241 -120.32 50.41 3.07
C GLU A 241 -119.08 51.11 2.47
N PHE A 242 -119.20 52.38 2.04
CA PHE A 242 -118.07 53.16 1.52
C PHE A 242 -117.04 53.50 2.60
N GLU A 243 -117.45 53.87 3.81
CA GLU A 243 -116.54 54.14 4.92
C GLU A 243 -115.83 52.87 5.40
N GLU A 244 -116.51 51.73 5.42
CA GLU A 244 -115.91 50.43 5.69
C GLU A 244 -114.90 50.03 4.61
N LEU A 245 -115.24 50.22 3.33
CA LEU A 245 -114.33 49.99 2.20
C LEU A 245 -113.13 50.94 2.26
N LYS A 246 -113.32 52.22 2.62
CA LYS A 246 -112.24 53.18 2.79
C LYS A 246 -111.30 52.78 3.93
N LYS A 247 -111.83 52.39 5.08
CA LYS A 247 -111.02 51.87 6.22
C LYS A 247 -110.27 50.60 5.83
N LYS A 248 -110.89 49.71 5.04
CA LYS A 248 -110.22 48.51 4.50
C LYS A 248 -109.10 48.90 3.52
N CYS A 249 -109.33 49.84 2.61
CA CYS A 249 -108.32 50.37 1.69
C CYS A 249 -107.15 51.05 2.40
N GLU A 250 -107.40 51.83 3.45
CA GLU A 250 -106.35 52.46 4.26
C GLU A 250 -105.52 51.42 5.02
N LYS A 251 -106.16 50.38 5.58
CA LYS A 251 -105.45 49.27 6.22
C LYS A 251 -104.61 48.48 5.23
N SER A 252 -105.18 48.11 4.07
CA SER A 252 -104.44 47.41 3.03
C SER A 252 -103.29 48.26 2.47
N SER A 253 -103.47 49.58 2.33
CA SER A 253 -102.38 50.48 1.90
C SER A 253 -101.22 50.46 2.89
N ARG A 254 -101.48 50.60 4.19
CA ARG A 254 -100.45 50.53 5.23
C ARG A 254 -99.75 49.17 5.26
N GLU A 255 -100.51 48.08 5.07
CA GLU A 255 -99.94 46.75 4.97
C GLU A 255 -99.04 46.61 3.73
N ILE A 256 -99.46 47.12 2.57
CA ILE A 256 -98.65 47.17 1.34
C ILE A 256 -97.38 47.96 1.56
N ASP A 257 -97.43 49.13 2.20
CA ASP A 257 -96.26 49.97 2.47
C ASP A 257 -95.27 49.24 3.39
N THR A 258 -95.75 48.62 4.48
CA THR A 258 -94.87 47.84 5.38
C THR A 258 -94.28 46.60 4.71
N GLN A 259 -95.02 45.97 3.78
CA GLN A 259 -94.51 44.84 2.99
C GLN A 259 -93.49 45.31 1.94
N ALA A 260 -93.71 46.46 1.30
CA ALA A 260 -92.77 47.06 0.36
C ALA A 260 -91.43 47.41 1.03
N GLU A 261 -91.46 48.00 2.23
CA GLU A 261 -90.24 48.27 3.01
C GLU A 261 -89.50 46.98 3.40
N LYS A 262 -90.23 45.92 3.81
CA LYS A 262 -89.64 44.61 4.11
C LYS A 262 -89.02 43.98 2.88
N LEU A 263 -89.69 44.04 1.73
CA LEU A 263 -89.17 43.55 0.45
C LEU A 263 -87.91 44.31 0.05
N GLN A 264 -87.87 45.64 0.20
CA GLN A 264 -86.70 46.44 -0.11
C GLN A 264 -85.50 46.06 0.79
N LYS A 265 -85.70 45.90 2.10
CA LYS A 265 -84.65 45.43 3.03
C LYS A 265 -84.14 44.04 2.66
N LEU A 266 -85.05 43.11 2.33
CA LEU A 266 -84.67 41.78 1.86
C LEU A 266 -83.88 41.86 0.55
N GLN A 267 -84.27 42.73 -0.37
CA GLN A 267 -83.59 42.91 -1.66
C GLN A 267 -82.19 43.52 -1.49
N GLU A 268 -82.01 44.46 -0.57
CA GLU A 268 -80.71 45.02 -0.18
C GLU A 268 -79.81 43.97 0.51
N MET A 269 -80.37 43.14 1.41
CA MET A 269 -79.64 42.02 2.00
C MET A 269 -79.23 40.97 0.95
N VAL A 270 -80.11 40.66 -0.01
CA VAL A 270 -79.78 39.77 -1.13
C VAL A 270 -78.68 40.37 -2.01
N ALA A 271 -78.71 41.68 -2.28
CA ALA A 271 -77.69 42.34 -3.08
C ALA A 271 -76.31 42.36 -2.38
N THR A 272 -76.28 42.68 -1.08
CA THR A 272 -75.05 42.70 -0.28
C THR A 272 -74.45 41.31 -0.12
N THR A 273 -75.26 40.29 0.19
CA THR A 273 -74.77 38.90 0.27
C THR A 273 -74.27 38.40 -1.09
N LYS A 274 -74.94 38.72 -2.20
CA LYS A 274 -74.42 38.41 -3.55
C LYS A 274 -73.07 39.08 -3.82
N SER A 275 -72.90 40.34 -3.42
CA SER A 275 -71.63 41.05 -3.56
C SER A 275 -70.52 40.43 -2.70
N GLN A 276 -70.82 40.01 -1.47
CA GLN A 276 -69.87 39.32 -0.59
C GLN A 276 -69.45 37.96 -1.17
N ILE A 277 -70.41 37.17 -1.69
CA ILE A 277 -70.12 35.90 -2.36
C ILE A 277 -69.21 36.12 -3.56
N ALA A 278 -69.49 37.12 -4.40
CA ALA A 278 -68.64 37.44 -5.54
C ALA A 278 -67.22 37.85 -5.13
N ALA A 279 -67.07 38.63 -4.06
CA ALA A 279 -65.76 39.01 -3.53
C ALA A 279 -64.97 37.80 -3.00
N HIS A 280 -65.62 36.92 -2.23
CA HIS A 280 -65.00 35.68 -1.74
C HIS A 280 -64.60 34.73 -2.87
N LEU A 281 -65.41 34.62 -3.93
CA LEU A 281 -65.06 33.82 -5.11
C LEU A 281 -63.83 34.37 -5.81
N GLN A 282 -63.75 35.68 -6.03
CA GLN A 282 -62.58 36.31 -6.64
C GLN A 282 -61.31 36.15 -5.79
N GLU A 283 -61.42 36.27 -4.46
CA GLU A 283 -60.28 36.09 -3.56
C GLU A 283 -59.81 34.63 -3.55
N SER A 284 -60.74 33.67 -3.49
CA SER A 284 -60.45 32.24 -3.59
C SER A 284 -59.79 31.86 -4.92
N GLU A 285 -60.26 32.44 -6.04
CA GLU A 285 -59.64 32.24 -7.36
C GLU A 285 -58.21 32.77 -7.41
N LYS A 286 -57.95 33.97 -6.87
CA LYS A 286 -56.61 34.55 -6.80
C LYS A 286 -55.67 33.71 -5.94
N GLN A 287 -56.11 33.28 -4.76
CA GLN A 287 -55.33 32.38 -3.90
C GLN A 287 -55.05 31.05 -4.60
N SER A 288 -56.04 30.49 -5.28
CA SER A 288 -55.89 29.24 -6.04
C SER A 288 -54.94 29.37 -7.23
N GLN A 289 -54.84 30.57 -7.84
CA GLN A 289 -53.86 30.85 -8.89
C GLN A 289 -52.45 30.95 -8.32
N LEU A 290 -52.25 31.72 -7.25
CA LEU A 290 -50.95 31.84 -6.59
C LEU A 290 -50.40 30.49 -6.13
N LEU A 291 -51.24 29.64 -5.52
CA LEU A 291 -50.85 28.29 -5.11
C LEU A 291 -50.48 27.39 -6.30
N ARG A 292 -51.12 27.59 -7.47
CA ARG A 292 -50.77 26.87 -8.69
C ARG A 292 -49.42 27.33 -9.23
N ASP A 293 -49.18 28.63 -9.27
CA ASP A 293 -47.92 29.20 -9.73
C ASP A 293 -46.75 28.75 -8.84
N ASP A 294 -46.93 28.79 -7.50
CA ASP A 294 -45.94 28.32 -6.54
C ASP A 294 -45.65 26.82 -6.69
N LYS A 295 -46.71 26.01 -6.91
CA LYS A 295 -46.57 24.57 -7.19
C LYS A 295 -45.78 24.33 -8.46
N GLU A 296 -46.08 25.04 -9.54
CA GLU A 296 -45.37 24.92 -10.81
C GLU A 296 -43.89 25.30 -10.67
N LEU A 297 -43.60 26.38 -9.94
CA LEU A 297 -42.25 26.85 -9.68
C LEU A 297 -41.47 25.85 -8.81
N ALA A 298 -42.11 25.25 -7.80
CA ALA A 298 -41.54 24.17 -7.00
C ALA A 298 -41.27 22.91 -7.84
N LEU A 299 -42.19 22.52 -8.73
CA LEU A 299 -42.01 21.39 -9.64
C LEU A 299 -40.84 21.60 -10.60
N GLN A 300 -40.69 22.80 -11.16
CA GLN A 300 -39.55 23.15 -12.01
C GLN A 300 -38.22 23.07 -11.25
N LYS A 301 -38.17 23.55 -10.01
CA LYS A 301 -36.99 23.41 -9.13
C LYS A 301 -36.67 21.94 -8.87
N LEU A 302 -37.68 21.12 -8.57
CA LEU A 302 -37.52 19.68 -8.36
C LEU A 302 -37.00 18.97 -9.61
N GLN A 303 -37.51 19.29 -10.79
CA GLN A 303 -37.03 18.72 -12.05
C GLN A 303 -35.56 19.09 -12.32
N LYS A 304 -35.18 20.35 -12.09
CA LYS A 304 -33.79 20.81 -12.22
C LYS A 304 -32.86 20.06 -11.25
N LEU A 305 -33.26 19.95 -9.98
CA LEU A 305 -32.50 19.21 -8.97
C LEU A 305 -32.37 17.71 -9.33
N ARG A 306 -33.46 17.09 -9.81
CA ARG A 306 -33.43 15.69 -10.25
C ARG A 306 -32.50 15.48 -11.44
N ALA A 307 -32.47 16.41 -12.39
CA ALA A 307 -31.54 16.38 -13.50
C ALA A 307 -30.08 16.50 -13.03
N GLN A 308 -29.80 17.40 -12.09
CA GLN A 308 -28.47 17.57 -11.50
C GLN A 308 -28.01 16.32 -10.73
N VAL A 309 -28.89 15.72 -9.92
CA VAL A 309 -28.59 14.48 -9.19
C VAL A 309 -28.30 13.33 -10.16
N ASN A 310 -29.11 13.18 -11.20
CA ASN A 310 -28.88 12.17 -12.23
C ASN A 310 -27.55 12.38 -12.96
N GLN A 311 -27.23 13.62 -13.33
CA GLN A 311 -25.98 13.95 -14.00
C GLN A 311 -24.78 13.69 -13.09
N ALA A 312 -24.84 14.10 -11.81
CA ALA A 312 -23.84 13.80 -10.82
C ALA A 312 -23.65 12.28 -10.66
N GLY A 313 -24.75 11.51 -10.60
CA GLY A 313 -24.72 10.05 -10.55
C GLY A 313 -24.03 9.42 -11.76
N ILE A 314 -24.32 9.89 -12.97
CA ILE A 314 -23.68 9.42 -14.21
C ILE A 314 -22.17 9.73 -14.17
N THR A 315 -21.78 10.96 -13.83
CA THR A 315 -20.36 11.35 -13.78
C THR A 315 -19.57 10.58 -12.71
N ALA A 316 -20.16 10.36 -11.53
CA ALA A 316 -19.54 9.55 -10.49
C ALA A 316 -19.37 8.09 -10.94
N HIS A 317 -20.39 7.54 -11.61
CA HIS A 317 -20.31 6.19 -12.15
C HIS A 317 -19.22 6.06 -13.23
N THR A 318 -19.14 7.01 -14.18
CA THR A 318 -18.07 7.00 -15.19
C THR A 318 -16.68 7.14 -14.58
N ASN A 319 -16.53 7.97 -13.55
CA ASN A 319 -15.26 8.13 -12.84
C ASN A 319 -14.86 6.85 -12.10
N LEU A 320 -15.82 6.16 -11.47
CA LEU A 320 -15.56 4.87 -10.82
C LEU A 320 -15.17 3.78 -11.81
N VAL A 321 -15.86 3.69 -12.95
CA VAL A 321 -15.53 2.71 -14.00
C VAL A 321 -14.15 2.97 -14.56
N THR A 322 -13.82 4.23 -14.90
CA THR A 322 -12.49 4.60 -15.42
C THR A 322 -11.38 4.31 -14.42
N LEU A 323 -11.55 4.69 -13.15
CA LEU A 323 -10.59 4.39 -12.09
C LEU A 323 -10.40 2.88 -11.91
N THR A 324 -11.49 2.11 -11.88
CA THR A 324 -11.43 0.64 -11.75
C THR A 324 -10.69 0.01 -12.93
N CYS A 325 -10.95 0.46 -14.15
CA CYS A 325 -10.24 0.00 -15.34
C CYS A 325 -8.74 0.32 -15.26
N GLN A 326 -8.38 1.55 -14.87
CA GLN A 326 -6.98 1.97 -14.72
C GLN A 326 -6.26 1.19 -13.61
N CYS A 327 -6.88 1.01 -12.45
CA CYS A 327 -6.36 0.17 -11.38
C CYS A 327 -6.16 -1.28 -11.84
N SER A 328 -7.12 -1.85 -12.57
CA SER A 328 -6.99 -3.21 -13.09
C SER A 328 -5.87 -3.34 -14.13
N ALA A 329 -5.67 -2.33 -14.98
CA ALA A 329 -4.60 -2.32 -15.98
C ALA A 329 -3.22 -2.19 -15.33
N THR A 330 -3.08 -1.26 -14.38
CA THR A 330 -1.83 -1.09 -13.62
C THR A 330 -1.50 -2.32 -12.79
N LEU A 331 -2.48 -2.96 -12.15
CA LEU A 331 -2.28 -4.23 -11.45
C LEU A 331 -1.76 -5.34 -12.37
N LYS A 332 -2.31 -5.46 -13.60
CA LYS A 332 -1.82 -6.43 -14.58
C LYS A 332 -0.37 -6.17 -14.99
N VAL A 333 0.00 -4.90 -15.19
CA VAL A 333 1.39 -4.52 -15.50
C VAL A 333 2.32 -4.85 -14.33
N LEU A 334 1.92 -4.54 -13.10
CA LEU A 334 2.70 -4.87 -11.91
C LEU A 334 2.86 -6.38 -11.72
N GLN A 335 1.80 -7.16 -11.98
CA GLN A 335 1.88 -8.63 -11.96
C GLN A 335 2.88 -9.16 -12.99
N GLN A 336 2.87 -8.64 -14.22
CA GLN A 336 3.85 -9.00 -15.25
C GLN A 336 5.28 -8.63 -14.84
N LEU A 337 5.48 -7.50 -14.16
CA LEU A 337 6.80 -7.11 -13.63
C LEU A 337 7.27 -8.07 -12.54
N VAL A 338 6.37 -8.48 -11.64
CA VAL A 338 6.67 -9.49 -10.62
C VAL A 338 7.04 -10.83 -11.25
N GLU A 339 6.31 -11.28 -12.27
CA GLU A 339 6.63 -12.52 -13.01
C GLU A 339 8.00 -12.45 -13.68
N LYS A 340 8.34 -11.30 -14.29
CA LYS A 340 9.67 -11.08 -14.88
C LYS A 340 10.77 -11.11 -13.81
N ALA A 341 10.58 -10.43 -12.69
CA ALA A 341 11.53 -10.43 -11.58
C ALA A 341 11.75 -11.83 -11.00
N GLN A 342 10.67 -12.58 -10.78
CA GLN A 342 10.74 -13.98 -10.34
C GLN A 342 11.47 -14.86 -11.35
N ARG A 343 11.26 -14.66 -12.66
CA ARG A 343 12.00 -15.38 -13.70
C ARG A 343 13.48 -15.06 -13.65
N ILE A 344 13.87 -13.80 -13.47
CA ILE A 344 15.27 -13.38 -13.34
C ILE A 344 15.90 -14.05 -12.10
N LEU A 345 15.21 -14.05 -10.95
CA LEU A 345 15.70 -14.71 -9.74
C LEU A 345 15.90 -16.22 -9.93
N ARG A 346 14.92 -16.90 -10.53
CA ARG A 346 15.03 -18.35 -10.84
C ARG A 346 16.21 -18.64 -11.77
N LEU A 347 16.40 -17.81 -12.79
CA LEU A 347 17.56 -17.94 -13.70
C LEU A 347 18.87 -17.70 -12.94
N ALA A 348 18.94 -16.68 -12.09
CA ALA A 348 20.12 -16.42 -11.26
C ALA A 348 20.43 -17.58 -10.31
N GLU A 349 19.42 -18.20 -9.69
CA GLU A 349 19.58 -19.40 -8.86
C GLU A 349 20.10 -20.60 -9.67
N MET A 350 19.56 -20.82 -10.88
CA MET A 350 20.03 -21.89 -11.77
C MET A 350 21.48 -21.66 -12.20
N CYS A 351 21.83 -20.43 -12.59
CA CYS A 351 23.21 -20.06 -12.92
C CYS A 351 24.14 -20.25 -11.73
N ARG A 352 23.73 -19.83 -10.52
CA ARG A 352 24.53 -19.96 -9.30
C ARG A 352 24.87 -21.42 -8.96
N ARG A 353 24.06 -22.40 -9.39
CA ARG A 353 24.41 -23.84 -9.20
C ARG A 353 25.65 -24.25 -9.98
N LEU A 354 25.90 -23.63 -11.14
CA LEU A 354 27.03 -23.93 -12.02
C LEU A 354 28.32 -23.20 -11.63
N GLU A 355 28.25 -22.29 -10.66
CA GLU A 355 29.40 -21.50 -10.21
C GLU A 355 30.28 -22.28 -9.25
N THR A 356 31.57 -21.96 -9.31
CA THR A 356 32.57 -22.49 -8.39
C THR A 356 32.31 -21.98 -6.97
N GLU A 357 32.86 -22.66 -5.96
CA GLU A 357 32.71 -22.21 -4.56
C GLU A 357 33.38 -20.86 -4.32
N GLU A 358 34.51 -20.60 -4.98
CA GLU A 358 35.22 -19.32 -4.93
C GLU A 358 34.32 -18.17 -5.42
N GLU A 359 33.62 -18.36 -6.54
CA GLU A 359 32.70 -17.36 -7.09
C GLU A 359 31.44 -17.16 -6.24
N LYS A 360 31.00 -18.20 -5.52
CA LYS A 360 29.85 -18.10 -4.60
C LYS A 360 30.18 -17.29 -3.35
N VAL A 361 31.43 -17.38 -2.87
CA VAL A 361 31.93 -16.70 -1.66
C VAL A 361 32.42 -15.29 -1.98
N LEU A 362 33.11 -15.11 -3.10
CA LEU A 362 33.59 -13.82 -3.62
C LEU A 362 33.04 -13.56 -5.03
N PRO A 363 31.75 -13.17 -5.16
CA PRO A 363 31.14 -12.90 -6.46
C PRO A 363 31.66 -11.63 -7.14
N PHE A 364 32.29 -10.74 -6.38
CA PHE A 364 32.75 -9.43 -6.84
C PHE A 364 34.25 -9.31 -6.61
N TYR A 365 34.99 -9.07 -7.70
CA TYR A 365 36.44 -8.96 -7.69
C TYR A 365 36.85 -7.50 -7.51
N PRO A 366 37.97 -7.23 -6.84
CA PRO A 366 38.54 -5.90 -6.84
C PRO A 366 38.83 -5.47 -8.29
N SER A 367 38.49 -4.22 -8.60
CA SER A 367 38.76 -3.66 -9.92
C SER A 367 40.26 -3.70 -10.19
N SER A 368 40.64 -4.20 -11.36
CA SER A 368 42.04 -4.18 -11.83
C SER A 368 42.51 -2.78 -12.21
N LEU A 369 41.60 -1.79 -12.23
CA LEU A 369 41.89 -0.40 -12.55
C LEU A 369 42.52 0.31 -11.36
N ALA A 370 43.50 1.17 -11.62
CA ALA A 370 44.08 2.03 -10.60
C ALA A 370 43.06 3.08 -10.11
N GLU A 371 43.25 3.62 -8.90
CA GLU A 371 42.31 4.58 -8.28
C GLU A 371 42.01 5.79 -9.20
N TRP A 372 43.03 6.31 -9.89
CA TRP A 372 42.86 7.41 -10.84
C TRP A 372 42.07 7.04 -12.11
N GLU A 373 42.12 5.77 -12.55
CA GLU A 373 41.34 5.26 -13.69
C GLU A 373 39.88 5.08 -13.30
N GLN A 374 39.63 4.66 -12.07
CA GLN A 374 38.28 4.57 -11.50
C GLN A 374 37.66 5.96 -11.35
N GLU A 375 38.41 6.93 -10.82
CA GLU A 375 37.99 8.33 -10.75
C GLU A 375 37.68 8.92 -12.13
N LYS A 376 38.49 8.59 -13.14
CA LYS A 376 38.25 9.03 -14.52
C LYS A 376 36.98 8.41 -15.10
N ALA A 377 36.74 7.12 -14.86
CA ALA A 377 35.51 6.44 -15.30
C ALA A 377 34.26 7.03 -14.64
N LEU A 378 34.33 7.35 -13.33
CA LEU A 378 33.23 8.01 -12.61
C LEU A 378 32.92 9.40 -13.18
N ARG A 379 33.96 10.21 -13.48
CA ARG A 379 33.76 11.53 -14.11
C ARG A 379 33.10 11.46 -15.48
N VAL A 380 33.45 10.46 -16.30
CA VAL A 380 32.83 10.24 -17.61
C VAL A 380 31.36 9.80 -17.49
N LEU A 381 30.98 9.12 -16.41
CA LEU A 381 29.57 8.77 -16.14
C LEU A 381 28.72 9.99 -15.70
N GLU A 382 29.34 10.95 -15.02
CA GLU A 382 28.72 12.22 -14.60
C GLU A 382 28.50 13.20 -15.76
N GLU A 383 29.32 13.12 -16.82
CA GLU A 383 29.17 13.93 -18.03
C GLU A 383 27.84 13.63 -18.77
N ILE A 384 27.25 14.67 -19.37
CA ILE A 384 26.01 14.54 -20.14
C ILE A 384 26.35 13.85 -21.47
N PRO A 385 25.70 12.72 -21.81
CA PRO A 385 26.09 11.91 -22.95
C PRO A 385 25.56 12.52 -24.25
N ASP A 386 26.47 12.93 -25.12
CA ASP A 386 26.15 13.52 -26.42
C ASP A 386 25.79 12.44 -27.46
N GLU A 387 26.25 11.20 -27.28
CA GLU A 387 26.00 10.08 -28.19
C GLU A 387 24.83 9.18 -27.74
N PRO A 388 24.03 8.63 -28.68
CA PRO A 388 22.88 7.77 -28.36
C PRO A 388 23.29 6.45 -27.69
N LEU A 389 24.49 5.94 -27.97
CA LEU A 389 25.03 4.76 -27.29
C LEU A 389 25.35 5.07 -25.84
N ALA A 390 25.94 6.23 -25.55
CA ALA A 390 26.25 6.67 -24.20
C ALA A 390 24.98 6.89 -23.37
N GLN A 391 23.89 7.38 -23.98
CA GLN A 391 22.57 7.48 -23.36
C GLN A 391 22.00 6.10 -23.00
N ALA A 392 22.03 5.14 -23.91
CA ALA A 392 21.57 3.78 -23.64
C ALA A 392 22.43 3.08 -22.58
N MET A 393 23.74 3.35 -22.53
CA MET A 393 24.64 2.81 -21.51
C MET A 393 24.34 3.34 -20.10
N LYS A 394 23.74 4.54 -19.97
CA LYS A 394 23.31 5.07 -18.67
C LYS A 394 22.24 4.21 -18.01
N ASP A 395 21.34 3.61 -18.78
CA ASP A 395 20.29 2.72 -18.25
C ASP A 395 20.84 1.41 -17.67
N TYR A 396 22.08 1.05 -17.99
CA TYR A 396 22.77 -0.13 -17.47
C TYR A 396 23.81 0.19 -16.37
N VAL A 397 23.90 1.45 -15.95
CA VAL A 397 24.75 1.86 -14.82
C VAL A 397 24.27 1.13 -13.56
N GLY A 398 25.17 0.39 -12.92
CA GLY A 398 24.87 -0.53 -11.82
C GLY A 398 24.94 -2.03 -12.18
N LEU A 399 24.96 -2.41 -13.47
CA LEU A 399 25.24 -3.78 -13.90
C LEU A 399 26.73 -4.09 -14.08
N GLU A 400 27.63 -3.17 -13.75
CA GLU A 400 29.09 -3.32 -13.91
C GLU A 400 29.62 -4.60 -13.26
N ARG A 401 29.17 -4.89 -12.03
CA ARG A 401 29.56 -6.09 -11.29
C ARG A 401 29.04 -7.37 -11.94
N PHE A 402 27.87 -7.33 -12.56
CA PHE A 402 27.34 -8.46 -13.34
C PHE A 402 28.23 -8.70 -14.56
N TRP A 403 28.61 -7.65 -15.29
CA TRP A 403 29.48 -7.76 -16.45
C TRP A 403 30.90 -8.23 -16.09
N GLN A 404 31.44 -7.80 -14.96
CA GLN A 404 32.73 -8.32 -14.46
C GLN A 404 32.67 -9.83 -14.23
N ARG A 405 31.63 -10.32 -13.56
CA ARG A 405 31.43 -11.76 -13.32
C ARG A 405 31.20 -12.53 -14.62
N PHE A 406 30.41 -11.99 -15.54
CA PHE A 406 30.21 -12.57 -16.87
C PHE A 406 31.52 -12.67 -17.66
N ASN A 407 32.33 -11.61 -17.68
CA ASN A 407 33.59 -11.56 -18.40
C ASN A 407 34.61 -12.54 -17.80
N LYS A 408 34.67 -12.68 -16.48
CA LYS A 408 35.52 -13.70 -15.82
C LYS A 408 35.15 -15.10 -16.29
N ALA A 409 33.88 -15.48 -16.19
CA ALA A 409 33.41 -16.80 -16.64
C ALA A 409 33.73 -17.03 -18.13
N LYS A 410 33.63 -15.99 -18.96
CA LYS A 410 33.98 -16.07 -20.39
C LYS A 410 35.48 -16.27 -20.61
N LEU A 411 36.34 -15.63 -19.81
CA LEU A 411 37.80 -15.83 -19.88
C LEU A 411 38.19 -17.24 -19.44
N GLU A 412 37.55 -17.76 -18.39
CA GLU A 412 37.75 -19.13 -17.92
C GLU A 412 37.30 -20.16 -18.95
N GLU A 413 36.13 -19.97 -19.57
CA GLU A 413 35.65 -20.78 -20.69
C GLU A 413 36.70 -20.82 -21.82
N LYS A 414 37.25 -19.67 -22.20
CA LYS A 414 38.29 -19.57 -23.24
C LYS A 414 39.61 -20.24 -22.82
N ALA A 415 39.98 -20.18 -21.54
CA ALA A 415 41.16 -20.87 -21.03
C ALA A 415 40.98 -22.40 -21.04
N LEU A 416 39.79 -22.89 -20.66
CA LEU A 416 39.43 -24.30 -20.70
C LEU A 416 39.38 -24.85 -22.13
N GLU A 417 38.85 -24.06 -23.08
CA GLU A 417 38.87 -24.40 -24.51
C GLU A 417 40.31 -24.65 -25.00
N LYS A 418 41.24 -23.72 -24.71
CA LYS A 418 42.66 -23.88 -25.09
C LYS A 418 43.30 -25.09 -24.43
N ALA A 419 43.08 -25.28 -23.13
CA ALA A 419 43.63 -26.43 -22.41
C ALA A 419 43.10 -27.76 -22.98
N ARG A 420 41.83 -27.81 -23.38
CA ARG A 420 41.22 -28.96 -24.05
C ARG A 420 41.85 -29.21 -25.42
N GLU A 421 42.08 -28.18 -26.22
CA GLU A 421 42.76 -28.27 -27.51
C GLU A 421 44.20 -28.81 -27.35
N ASP A 422 44.96 -28.28 -26.39
CA ASP A 422 46.32 -28.74 -26.08
C ASP A 422 46.35 -30.22 -25.65
N LEU A 423 45.43 -30.62 -24.78
CA LEU A 423 45.30 -32.01 -24.35
C LEU A 423 44.87 -32.93 -25.49
N ALA A 424 43.98 -32.47 -26.38
CA ALA A 424 43.59 -33.21 -27.57
C ALA A 424 44.77 -33.42 -28.52
N ASN A 425 45.56 -32.36 -28.77
CA ASN A 425 46.77 -32.42 -29.59
C ASN A 425 47.80 -33.39 -28.99
N ARG A 426 48.09 -33.28 -27.69
CA ARG A 426 48.97 -34.23 -26.98
C ARG A 426 48.45 -35.66 -27.04
N ASN A 427 47.14 -35.88 -26.89
CA ASN A 427 46.55 -37.22 -26.99
C ASN A 427 46.72 -37.79 -28.41
N GLN A 428 46.53 -36.96 -29.45
CA GLN A 428 46.78 -37.35 -30.83
C GLN A 428 48.27 -37.68 -31.06
N ASP A 429 49.19 -36.88 -30.52
CA ASP A 429 50.63 -37.15 -30.60
C ASP A 429 51.00 -38.46 -29.91
N LEU A 430 50.47 -38.70 -28.70
CA LEU A 430 50.69 -39.95 -27.97
C LEU A 430 50.11 -41.16 -28.71
N ARG A 431 48.93 -41.03 -29.32
CA ARG A 431 48.36 -42.08 -30.19
C ARG A 431 49.23 -42.33 -31.42
N ARG A 432 49.77 -41.28 -32.05
CA ARG A 432 50.73 -41.41 -33.17
C ARG A 432 52.01 -42.12 -32.74
N LEU A 433 52.58 -41.74 -31.59
CA LEU A 433 53.76 -42.40 -31.03
C LEU A 433 53.47 -43.87 -30.69
N LEU A 434 52.35 -44.18 -30.05
CA LEU A 434 51.93 -45.55 -29.79
C LEU A 434 51.77 -46.37 -31.08
N GLN A 435 51.17 -45.79 -32.12
CA GLN A 435 51.08 -46.43 -33.44
C GLN A 435 52.47 -46.71 -34.03
N GLN A 436 53.41 -45.78 -33.94
CA GLN A 436 54.80 -45.98 -34.38
C GLN A 436 55.52 -47.06 -33.57
N TYR A 437 55.37 -47.06 -32.24
CA TYR A 437 55.93 -48.10 -31.37
C TYR A 437 55.36 -49.49 -31.69
N LEU A 438 54.04 -49.59 -31.89
CA LEU A 438 53.40 -50.85 -32.28
C LEU A 438 53.81 -51.28 -33.69
N ALA A 439 54.02 -50.36 -34.63
CA ALA A 439 54.55 -50.67 -35.96
C ALA A 439 56.04 -51.07 -35.95
N GLY A 440 56.83 -50.59 -34.98
CA GLY A 440 58.21 -51.02 -34.77
C GLY A 440 58.34 -52.35 -34.02
N ALA A 441 57.44 -52.63 -33.07
CA ALA A 441 57.42 -53.86 -32.28
C ALA A 441 56.74 -55.03 -32.99
N ALA A 442 55.72 -54.76 -33.80
CA ALA A 442 55.18 -55.74 -34.73
C ALA A 442 55.93 -55.58 -36.07
N THR A 443 56.71 -56.57 -36.48
CA THR A 443 57.25 -56.68 -37.84
C THR A 443 56.10 -56.88 -38.84
N ASN A 444 55.31 -55.85 -39.06
CA ASN A 444 54.20 -55.83 -40.00
C ASN A 444 54.73 -55.31 -41.33
N GLN A 445 54.49 -56.07 -42.41
CA GLN A 445 54.97 -55.86 -43.78
C GLN A 445 54.66 -54.49 -44.43
N LYS A 446 54.04 -53.54 -43.71
CA LYS A 446 53.74 -52.18 -44.16
C LYS A 446 54.85 -51.16 -43.87
N VAL A 447 55.90 -51.52 -43.12
CA VAL A 447 56.97 -50.59 -42.69
C VAL A 447 58.10 -50.42 -43.74
N VAL A 448 58.06 -51.12 -44.87
CA VAL A 448 59.16 -51.10 -45.87
C VAL A 448 59.19 -49.81 -46.73
N LYS A 449 58.20 -48.91 -46.64
CA LYS A 449 58.11 -47.76 -47.56
C LYS A 449 58.61 -46.41 -47.02
N ASP A 450 58.87 -46.26 -45.72
CA ASP A 450 59.42 -45.02 -45.16
C ASP A 450 60.84 -45.26 -44.60
N PRO A 451 61.84 -44.42 -44.92
CA PRO A 451 63.22 -44.66 -44.54
C PRO A 451 63.42 -44.47 -43.03
N GLN A 452 63.54 -45.56 -42.29
CA GLN A 452 64.01 -45.54 -40.90
C GLN A 452 65.56 -45.56 -40.83
N PRO A 453 66.16 -44.82 -39.87
CA PRO A 453 67.61 -44.67 -39.71
C PRO A 453 68.23 -45.82 -38.89
N LEU A 454 67.86 -47.07 -39.18
CA LEU A 454 68.43 -48.26 -38.53
C LEU A 454 69.45 -49.00 -39.41
N LEU A 455 69.66 -48.52 -40.64
CA LEU A 455 70.68 -49.01 -41.57
C LEU A 455 71.66 -47.87 -41.89
N THR A 456 72.55 -47.56 -40.96
CA THR A 456 73.78 -46.85 -41.31
C THR A 456 74.93 -47.45 -40.53
N ILE A 457 75.72 -48.23 -41.25
CA ILE A 457 76.96 -48.84 -40.81
C ILE A 457 77.95 -47.73 -40.47
N LYS A 458 78.64 -47.91 -39.33
CA LYS A 458 79.70 -47.05 -38.77
C LYS A 458 80.61 -46.40 -39.82
N GLN A 459 80.64 -45.07 -39.84
CA GLN A 459 81.85 -44.30 -40.12
C GLN A 459 82.02 -43.24 -39.04
N ASN A 460 83.15 -43.30 -38.34
CA ASN A 460 83.55 -42.36 -37.31
C ASN A 460 83.66 -40.94 -37.89
N ASN A 461 83.04 -39.95 -37.25
CA ASN A 461 83.56 -38.59 -37.25
C ASN A 461 83.37 -37.97 -35.87
N TRP A 462 84.51 -37.66 -35.26
CA TRP A 462 84.65 -36.92 -34.02
C TRP A 462 84.30 -35.45 -34.29
N LEU A 463 83.27 -34.92 -33.61
CA LEU A 463 83.11 -33.51 -33.21
C LEU A 463 81.82 -33.41 -32.38
N GLY A 464 81.97 -33.36 -31.07
CA GLY A 464 80.86 -33.21 -30.13
C GLY A 464 80.31 -31.78 -30.14
N THR A 465 79.01 -31.65 -30.37
CA THR A 465 78.24 -30.43 -30.09
C THR A 465 77.57 -30.57 -28.72
N ALA A 466 77.82 -29.58 -27.86
CA ALA A 466 77.32 -29.50 -26.49
C ALA A 466 75.78 -29.31 -26.41
N PRO A 467 75.13 -29.77 -25.32
CA PRO A 467 73.70 -29.56 -25.11
C PRO A 467 73.38 -28.12 -24.63
N PRO A 468 72.26 -27.50 -25.05
CA PRO A 468 71.82 -26.25 -24.46
C PRO A 468 71.22 -26.46 -23.06
N ALA A 469 71.59 -25.58 -22.13
CA ALA A 469 71.15 -25.55 -20.74
C ALA A 469 69.68 -25.09 -20.59
N PRO A 470 68.99 -25.48 -19.49
CA PRO A 470 67.62 -25.01 -19.20
C PRO A 470 67.62 -23.53 -18.71
N PRO A 471 66.58 -22.75 -19.02
CA PRO A 471 66.51 -21.36 -18.57
C PRO A 471 66.21 -21.30 -17.06
N ARG A 472 67.12 -20.65 -16.33
CA ARG A 472 66.86 -20.16 -14.98
C ARG A 472 66.07 -18.86 -15.07
N THR A 473 64.91 -18.84 -14.43
CA THR A 473 64.23 -17.61 -14.03
C THR A 473 65.14 -16.82 -13.08
N SER A 474 65.36 -15.54 -13.41
CA SER A 474 65.83 -14.54 -12.47
C SER A 474 65.02 -13.28 -12.73
N ALA A 475 64.11 -13.02 -11.81
CA ALA A 475 63.52 -11.71 -11.63
C ALA A 475 64.62 -10.73 -11.18
N LEU A 476 64.66 -9.54 -11.77
CA LEU A 476 64.75 -8.22 -11.12
C LEU A 476 65.14 -7.14 -12.14
N HIS A 477 64.30 -6.11 -12.21
CA HIS A 477 64.52 -4.70 -12.58
C HIS A 477 65.50 -4.33 -13.71
N HIS A 478 64.98 -3.71 -14.78
CA HIS A 478 65.11 -2.27 -15.11
C HIS A 478 64.60 -2.03 -16.55
N LEU A 479 63.57 -1.20 -16.72
CA LEU A 479 63.23 -0.58 -18.00
C LEU A 479 63.08 0.93 -17.76
N GLN A 480 64.20 1.65 -17.89
CA GLN A 480 64.24 2.93 -18.60
C GLN A 480 64.07 2.55 -20.09
N GLY A 481 63.14 3.08 -20.89
CA GLY A 481 62.77 4.48 -21.01
C GLY A 481 63.59 5.09 -22.14
N GLU A 482 63.18 4.88 -23.40
CA GLU A 482 63.62 5.68 -24.56
C GLU A 482 62.77 5.32 -25.80
N HIS A 483 61.81 6.20 -26.14
CA HIS A 483 61.15 6.22 -27.44
C HIS A 483 61.69 7.41 -28.24
N SER A 484 62.37 7.11 -29.35
CA SER A 484 62.79 8.08 -30.35
C SER A 484 61.67 8.35 -31.36
N LEU A 485 61.46 9.65 -31.58
CA LEU A 485 60.58 10.29 -32.55
C LEU A 485 61.02 10.07 -34.01
N SER A 486 60.06 9.91 -34.92
CA SER A 486 60.07 10.34 -36.34
C SER A 486 58.89 9.65 -37.05
N GLY A 487 57.93 10.30 -37.70
CA GLY A 487 57.77 11.69 -38.06
C GLY A 487 56.33 11.98 -38.54
N GLY A 488 56.00 13.27 -38.64
CA GLY A 488 54.82 13.74 -39.37
C GLY A 488 55.01 13.67 -40.89
N PRO A 489 54.09 14.23 -41.68
CA PRO A 489 54.09 15.70 -41.76
C PRO A 489 52.71 16.38 -41.93
N THR A 490 52.63 17.62 -41.41
CA THR A 490 52.09 18.89 -42.00
C THR A 490 50.71 18.89 -42.70
N GLU A 491 49.81 19.88 -42.61
CA GLU A 491 49.79 21.30 -42.23
C GLU A 491 48.33 21.74 -42.52
N THR A 492 47.60 22.55 -41.76
CA THR A 492 47.72 24.02 -41.59
C THR A 492 46.51 24.51 -40.74
N PRO A 493 46.64 25.63 -40.01
CA PRO A 493 45.52 26.32 -39.39
C PRO A 493 45.25 27.72 -40.01
N ARG A 494 44.01 28.18 -39.97
CA ARG A 494 43.68 29.62 -39.90
C ARG A 494 42.29 29.84 -39.33
N ALA A 495 42.24 30.56 -38.22
CA ALA A 495 41.09 31.35 -37.75
C ALA A 495 41.38 32.84 -38.10
N PRO A 496 40.50 33.82 -37.82
CA PRO A 496 39.30 33.81 -36.98
C PRO A 496 38.01 33.37 -37.68
#